data_AF-A0A8J6WLJ4-F1
#
_entry.id   AF-A0A8J6WLJ4-F1
#
_cell.length_a   1.000
_cell.length_b   1.000
_cell.length_c   1.000
_cell.angle_alpha   90.00
_cell.angle_beta   90.00
_cell.angle_gamma   90.00
#
_symmetry.space_group_name_H-M   'P 1'
#
loop_
_entity.id
_entity.type
_entity.pdbx_description
1 polymer ?
#
loop_
_entity_poly.entity_id
_entity_poly.type
_entity_poly.pdbx_seq_one_letter_code
_entity_poly.pdbx_strand_id
1 'polypeptide(L)'
;MKRLPSLLLLLTPVVLACTPVGNRLQATSSPLLNEPTSNPALPVIDRFTLDELFAQDGGGCGMTLWHRDDGLRSQEYLFFNGLAQPSADAVALMKLNGEFIRFRRIAASGDEFYGQQTLQTFASPDDAIKLQVNVALGEPGEIESVSVEGTLQLQQNGEMMEIPVLGDAGC
;
A
#
# COMPACT_ATOMS: atom_id res chain seq x y z
N MET A 1 -39.91 -40.70 25.66
CA MET A 1 -38.72 -41.46 26.11
C MET A 1 -37.52 -40.78 25.44
N LYS A 2 -36.50 -40.18 26.07
CA LYS A 2 -35.78 -40.41 27.34
C LYS A 2 -35.48 -39.08 28.06
N ARG A 3 -35.31 -39.18 29.38
CA ARG A 3 -35.05 -38.15 30.40
C ARG A 3 -33.54 -37.82 30.51
N LEU A 4 -33.24 -36.56 30.91
CA LEU A 4 -32.28 -35.98 31.92
C LEU A 4 -30.95 -36.72 32.26
N PRO A 5 -29.93 -36.13 32.96
CA PRO A 5 -29.89 -34.93 33.84
C PRO A 5 -28.70 -33.96 33.54
N SER A 6 -28.59 -32.71 34.04
CA SER A 6 -28.55 -32.13 35.40
C SER A 6 -27.20 -32.25 36.14
N LEU A 7 -26.71 -31.07 36.57
CA LEU A 7 -25.86 -30.76 37.75
C LEU A 7 -24.37 -31.18 37.79
N LEU A 8 -23.45 -30.21 38.04
CA LEU A 8 -22.84 -30.04 39.37
C LEU A 8 -21.99 -28.75 39.49
N LEU A 9 -22.24 -27.99 40.57
CA LEU A 9 -21.39 -26.95 41.17
C LEU A 9 -20.07 -27.54 41.69
N LEU A 10 -19.01 -26.72 41.74
CA LEU A 10 -17.97 -26.80 42.77
C LEU A 10 -17.58 -25.40 43.28
N LEU A 11 -17.65 -25.26 44.60
CA LEU A 11 -17.37 -24.09 45.44
C LEU A 11 -15.94 -24.19 46.06
N THR A 12 -15.28 -23.02 46.17
CA THR A 12 -14.41 -22.51 47.29
C THR A 12 -13.10 -23.26 47.65
N PRO A 13 -12.04 -22.63 48.22
CA PRO A 13 -12.07 -21.66 49.34
C PRO A 13 -11.08 -20.47 49.37
N VAL A 14 -11.41 -19.63 50.36
CA VAL A 14 -10.74 -18.47 50.94
C VAL A 14 -9.42 -18.82 51.62
N VAL A 15 -8.41 -17.95 51.53
CA VAL A 15 -7.36 -17.84 52.56
C VAL A 15 -7.15 -16.36 52.92
N LEU A 16 -7.29 -16.10 54.22
CA LEU A 16 -6.97 -14.88 54.97
C LEU A 16 -5.46 -14.59 54.98
N ALA A 17 -5.08 -13.31 54.92
CA ALA A 17 -3.99 -12.78 55.74
C ALA A 17 -4.17 -11.26 55.96
N CYS A 18 -4.22 -10.86 57.24
CA CYS A 18 -4.15 -9.47 57.69
C CYS A 18 -2.71 -9.12 58.11
N THR A 19 -2.51 -7.81 58.35
CA THR A 19 -1.49 -7.11 59.19
C THR A 19 -0.39 -6.35 58.42
N PRO A 20 0.30 -5.35 59.05
CA PRO A 20 -0.08 -3.94 58.89
C PRO A 20 1.15 -3.02 58.64
N VAL A 21 0.91 -1.70 58.65
CA VAL A 21 1.88 -0.62 58.85
C VAL A 21 2.83 -0.28 57.69
N GLY A 22 2.60 0.90 57.13
CA GLY A 22 3.64 1.91 56.92
C GLY A 22 4.62 1.70 55.77
N ASN A 23 4.36 2.36 54.65
CA ASN A 23 5.27 3.42 54.24
C ASN A 23 4.63 4.32 53.19
N ARG A 24 4.53 5.60 53.54
CA ARG A 24 4.35 6.69 52.59
C ARG A 24 5.66 6.79 51.82
N LEU A 25 5.78 6.07 50.71
CA LEU A 25 6.81 6.36 49.72
C LEU A 25 6.13 7.03 48.55
N GLN A 26 6.48 8.31 48.40
CA GLN A 26 6.36 9.11 47.18
C GLN A 26 6.25 8.21 45.95
N ALA A 27 5.09 8.23 45.30
CA ALA A 27 5.08 7.99 43.87
C ALA A 27 5.93 9.12 43.27
N THR A 28 7.21 8.82 43.07
CA THR A 28 8.05 9.52 42.11
C THR A 28 7.25 9.54 40.82
N SER A 29 6.71 10.70 40.51
CA SER A 29 6.22 11.06 39.18
C SER A 29 7.39 10.78 38.24
N SER A 30 7.43 9.59 37.68
CA SER A 30 8.31 9.32 36.56
C SER A 30 7.85 10.31 35.48
N PRO A 31 8.74 11.13 34.91
CA PRO A 31 8.35 11.84 33.70
C PRO A 31 7.95 10.73 32.73
N LEU A 32 6.69 10.73 32.32
CA LEU A 32 6.26 10.03 31.13
C LEU A 32 7.19 10.55 30.04
N LEU A 33 8.21 9.76 29.72
CA LEU A 33 8.89 9.84 28.45
C LEU A 33 7.77 9.65 27.45
N ASN A 34 7.27 10.77 26.93
CA ASN A 34 6.52 10.77 25.70
C ASN A 34 7.47 10.14 24.69
N GLU A 35 7.35 8.84 24.46
CA GLU A 35 7.86 8.26 23.23
C GLU A 35 7.26 9.11 22.12
N PRO A 36 8.07 9.73 21.27
CA PRO A 36 7.52 10.34 20.08
C PRO A 36 6.93 9.18 19.30
N THR A 37 5.61 9.06 19.31
CA THR A 37 4.88 8.31 18.29
C THR A 37 5.19 9.04 16.99
N SER A 38 6.35 8.71 16.41
CA SER A 38 6.78 9.16 15.11
C SER A 38 5.83 8.48 14.14
N ASN A 39 4.68 9.09 13.92
CA ASN A 39 3.81 8.68 12.83
C ASN A 39 4.67 8.85 11.57
N PRO A 40 5.00 7.78 10.84
CA PRO A 40 5.82 7.92 9.64
C PRO A 40 5.08 8.86 8.70
N ALA A 41 5.74 9.96 8.33
CA ALA A 41 5.26 10.85 7.29
C ALA A 41 5.07 10.07 5.97
N LEU A 42 4.21 10.57 5.09
CA LEU A 42 4.11 10.04 3.72
C LEU A 42 5.50 9.88 3.08
N PRO A 43 5.74 8.78 2.34
CA PRO A 43 7.03 8.52 1.76
C PRO A 43 7.28 9.52 0.63
N VAL A 44 8.55 9.87 0.43
CA VAL A 44 8.96 10.65 -0.73
C VAL A 44 8.80 9.76 -1.96
N ILE A 45 8.13 10.27 -2.98
CA ILE A 45 7.98 9.59 -4.26
C ILE A 45 9.12 10.02 -5.16
N ASP A 46 9.96 9.07 -5.52
CA ASP A 46 11.07 9.28 -6.42
C ASP A 46 10.69 8.93 -7.84
N ARG A 47 11.31 9.66 -8.78
CA ARG A 47 11.28 9.31 -10.19
C ARG A 47 12.26 8.18 -10.48
N PHE A 48 11.96 7.40 -11.51
CA PHE A 48 12.87 6.40 -12.03
C PHE A 48 12.89 6.38 -13.56
N THR A 49 14.01 5.95 -14.11
CA THR A 49 14.22 5.76 -15.55
C THR A 49 13.81 4.35 -16.01
N LEU A 50 13.69 4.13 -17.33
CA LEU A 50 13.48 2.78 -17.87
C LEU A 50 14.62 1.82 -17.51
N ASP A 51 15.87 2.28 -17.51
CA ASP A 51 17.02 1.44 -17.16
C ASP A 51 16.94 0.96 -15.70
N GLU A 52 16.54 1.84 -14.78
CA GLU A 52 16.28 1.47 -13.39
C GLU A 52 15.12 0.49 -13.27
N LEU A 53 14.04 0.68 -14.05
CA LEU A 53 12.90 -0.23 -14.07
C LEU A 53 13.31 -1.64 -14.53
N PHE A 54 14.09 -1.75 -15.61
CA PHE A 54 14.60 -3.03 -16.11
C PHE A 54 15.55 -3.70 -15.11
N ALA A 55 16.35 -2.93 -14.37
CA ALA A 55 17.20 -3.47 -13.31
C ALA A 55 16.41 -4.08 -12.13
N GLN A 56 15.10 -3.82 -12.04
CA GLN A 56 14.19 -4.42 -11.05
C GLN A 56 13.34 -5.56 -11.61
N ASP A 57 13.74 -6.16 -12.74
CA ASP A 57 12.93 -7.13 -13.48
C ASP A 57 11.55 -6.57 -13.85
N GLY A 58 11.43 -5.24 -13.93
CA GLY A 58 10.28 -4.51 -14.44
C GLY A 58 10.40 -4.23 -15.93
N GLY A 59 9.39 -3.55 -16.48
CA GLY A 59 9.35 -3.17 -17.90
C GLY A 59 8.65 -4.20 -18.80
N GLY A 60 8.75 -3.98 -20.11
CA GLY A 60 7.97 -4.72 -21.10
C GLY A 60 6.52 -4.21 -21.18
N CYS A 61 5.59 -5.12 -21.48
CA CYS A 61 4.17 -4.77 -21.58
C CYS A 61 3.59 -4.32 -20.23
N GLY A 62 2.91 -3.19 -20.23
CA GLY A 62 2.34 -2.64 -19.02
C GLY A 62 1.87 -1.21 -19.18
N MET A 63 1.69 -0.54 -18.06
CA MET A 63 1.36 0.88 -17.98
C MET A 63 2.44 1.63 -17.21
N THR A 64 3.00 2.67 -17.81
CA THR A 64 3.89 3.62 -17.12
C THR A 64 3.16 4.93 -16.89
N LEU A 65 3.33 5.52 -15.70
CA LEU A 65 2.75 6.81 -15.34
C LEU A 65 3.85 7.79 -14.96
N TRP A 66 3.69 9.05 -15.36
CA TRP A 66 4.55 10.17 -14.99
C TRP A 66 3.71 11.36 -14.53
N HIS A 67 4.37 12.36 -13.92
CA HIS A 67 3.65 13.53 -13.40
C HIS A 67 3.05 14.33 -14.56
N ARG A 68 1.79 14.75 -14.45
CA ARG A 68 1.13 15.51 -15.52
C ARG A 68 1.92 16.76 -15.95
N ASP A 69 2.56 17.42 -14.99
CA ASP A 69 3.35 18.63 -15.24
C ASP A 69 4.61 18.40 -16.09
N ASP A 70 5.05 17.14 -16.26
CA ASP A 70 6.14 16.79 -17.17
C ASP A 70 5.69 16.80 -18.66
N GLY A 71 4.39 16.95 -18.92
CA GLY A 71 3.80 17.05 -20.24
C GLY A 71 3.54 15.69 -20.89
N LEU A 72 3.41 15.68 -22.22
CA LEU A 72 2.92 14.51 -22.98
C LEU A 72 3.92 13.34 -23.05
N ARG A 73 5.19 13.55 -22.71
CA ARG A 73 6.19 12.48 -22.74
C ARG A 73 7.28 12.75 -21.72
N SER A 74 7.48 11.81 -20.82
CA SER A 74 8.56 11.84 -19.83
C SER A 74 9.56 10.71 -20.08
N GLN A 75 10.83 10.94 -19.72
CA GLN A 75 11.85 9.89 -19.60
C GLN A 75 11.94 9.33 -18.17
N GLU A 76 11.16 9.91 -17.27
CA GLU A 76 11.13 9.62 -15.86
C GLU A 76 9.70 9.29 -15.43
N TYR A 77 9.57 8.22 -14.66
CA TYR A 77 8.28 7.65 -14.30
C TYR A 77 8.12 7.64 -12.78
N LEU A 78 6.87 7.69 -12.33
CA LEU A 78 6.50 7.57 -10.92
C LEU A 78 6.02 6.15 -10.61
N PHE A 79 5.47 5.45 -11.61
CA PHE A 79 4.81 4.18 -11.42
C PHE A 79 4.87 3.33 -12.69
N PHE A 80 4.99 2.02 -12.51
CA PHE A 80 4.84 1.01 -13.54
C PHE A 80 3.88 -0.08 -13.07
N ASN A 81 2.99 -0.55 -13.93
CA ASN A 81 2.17 -1.75 -13.73
C ASN A 81 2.39 -2.72 -14.88
N GLY A 82 3.18 -3.76 -14.63
CA GLY A 82 3.45 -4.79 -15.63
C GLY A 82 2.29 -5.76 -15.79
N LEU A 83 2.08 -6.23 -17.01
CA LEU A 83 1.16 -7.34 -17.24
C LEU A 83 1.74 -8.62 -16.64
N ALA A 84 0.86 -9.46 -16.07
CA ALA A 84 1.26 -10.78 -15.59
C ALA A 84 1.84 -11.56 -16.77
N GLN A 85 3.09 -11.98 -16.66
CA GLN A 85 3.69 -12.91 -17.61
C GLN A 85 3.42 -14.35 -17.16
N PRO A 86 3.44 -15.34 -18.07
CA PRO A 86 3.22 -16.74 -17.68
C PRO A 86 4.18 -17.25 -16.59
N SER A 87 5.34 -16.61 -16.43
CA SER A 87 6.39 -16.97 -15.48
C SER A 87 6.48 -16.06 -14.25
N ALA A 88 5.69 -14.98 -14.16
CA ALA A 88 5.78 -14.00 -13.09
C ALA A 88 4.44 -13.28 -12.86
N ASP A 89 4.12 -13.00 -11.60
CA ASP A 89 2.94 -12.21 -11.26
C ASP A 89 3.03 -10.79 -11.87
N ALA A 90 1.88 -10.18 -12.17
CA ALA A 90 1.83 -8.76 -12.52
C ALA A 90 2.46 -7.95 -11.37
N VAL A 91 3.51 -7.19 -11.68
CA VAL A 91 4.22 -6.39 -10.68
C VAL A 91 3.94 -4.91 -10.92
N ALA A 92 3.37 -4.26 -9.90
CA ALA A 92 3.37 -2.81 -9.83
C ALA A 92 4.61 -2.33 -9.08
N LEU A 93 5.30 -1.32 -9.61
CA LEU A 93 6.56 -0.78 -9.09
C LEU A 93 6.45 0.73 -8.89
N MET A 94 6.91 1.21 -7.74
CA MET A 94 7.22 2.62 -7.50
C MET A 94 8.54 2.72 -6.74
N LYS A 95 9.24 3.84 -6.90
CA LYS A 95 10.42 4.16 -6.09
C LYS A 95 10.01 5.12 -4.97
N LEU A 96 10.15 4.67 -3.73
CA LEU A 96 9.77 5.41 -2.52
C LEU A 96 10.97 5.52 -1.59
N ASN A 97 11.31 6.73 -1.15
CA ASN A 97 12.48 7.02 -0.31
C ASN A 97 13.79 6.41 -0.86
N GLY A 98 13.95 6.40 -2.18
CA GLY A 98 15.10 5.87 -2.91
C GLY A 98 15.04 4.37 -3.22
N GLU A 99 14.03 3.64 -2.72
CA GLU A 99 13.93 2.18 -2.86
C GLU A 99 12.75 1.77 -3.73
N PHE A 100 12.95 0.75 -4.58
CA PHE A 100 11.85 0.17 -5.35
C PHE A 100 10.98 -0.73 -4.48
N ILE A 101 9.70 -0.40 -4.43
CA ILE A 101 8.68 -1.20 -3.75
C ILE A 101 7.86 -1.95 -4.79
N ARG A 102 7.76 -3.26 -4.61
CA ARG A 102 6.88 -4.15 -5.40
C ARG A 102 5.52 -4.23 -4.74
N PHE A 103 4.51 -3.72 -5.43
CA PHE A 103 3.14 -3.71 -4.97
C PHE A 103 2.36 -4.88 -5.57
N ARG A 104 1.54 -5.52 -4.73
CA ARG A 104 0.58 -6.55 -5.11
C ARG A 104 -0.75 -5.90 -5.43
N ARG A 105 -1.35 -6.24 -6.58
CA ARG A 105 -2.73 -5.84 -6.87
C ARG A 105 -3.71 -6.56 -5.94
N ILE A 106 -4.54 -5.81 -5.23
CA ILE A 106 -5.53 -6.34 -4.27
C ILE A 106 -6.98 -6.12 -4.71
N ALA A 107 -7.23 -5.19 -5.63
CA ALA A 107 -8.53 -4.99 -6.25
C ALA A 107 -8.35 -4.35 -7.63
N ALA A 108 -9.30 -4.62 -8.52
CA ALA A 108 -9.38 -3.99 -9.82
C ALA A 108 -10.86 -3.92 -10.25
N SER A 109 -11.25 -2.86 -10.94
CA SER A 109 -12.57 -2.71 -11.55
C SER A 109 -12.56 -1.66 -12.67
N GLY A 110 -13.66 -1.56 -13.41
CA GLY A 110 -13.79 -0.62 -14.52
C GLY A 110 -13.53 -1.28 -15.87
N ASP A 111 -13.29 -0.44 -16.89
CA ASP A 111 -13.08 -0.90 -18.26
C ASP A 111 -11.73 -1.61 -18.39
N GLU A 112 -11.71 -2.70 -19.16
CA GLU A 112 -10.49 -3.46 -19.44
C GLU A 112 -9.71 -2.82 -20.59
N PHE A 113 -8.39 -2.74 -20.46
CA PHE A 113 -7.48 -2.33 -21.52
C PHE A 113 -6.14 -3.05 -21.37
N TYR A 114 -5.62 -3.63 -22.45
CA TYR A 114 -4.31 -4.29 -22.47
C TYR A 114 -4.07 -5.24 -21.26
N GLY A 115 -5.09 -5.99 -20.80
CA GLY A 115 -4.96 -6.89 -19.64
C GLY A 115 -4.94 -6.20 -18.26
N GLN A 116 -5.32 -4.93 -18.20
CA GLN A 116 -5.46 -4.09 -17.00
C GLN A 116 -6.88 -3.52 -16.90
N GLN A 117 -7.17 -2.81 -15.81
CA GLN A 117 -8.47 -2.15 -15.58
C GLN A 117 -8.28 -0.69 -15.18
N THR A 118 -9.27 0.16 -15.47
CA THR A 118 -9.17 1.63 -15.27
C THR A 118 -9.06 2.04 -13.81
N LEU A 119 -9.57 1.23 -12.87
CA LEU A 119 -9.36 1.41 -11.44
C LEU A 119 -8.64 0.19 -10.86
N GLN A 120 -7.46 0.40 -10.29
CA GLN A 120 -6.66 -0.65 -9.66
C GLN A 120 -6.17 -0.21 -8.29
N THR A 121 -6.22 -1.12 -7.32
CA THR A 121 -5.70 -0.90 -5.97
C THR A 121 -4.61 -1.90 -5.67
N PHE A 122 -3.51 -1.42 -5.10
CA PHE A 122 -2.35 -2.21 -4.76
C PHE A 122 -1.94 -1.99 -3.30
N ALA A 123 -1.23 -2.97 -2.74
CA ALA A 123 -0.67 -2.92 -1.39
C ALA A 123 0.82 -3.26 -1.40
N SER A 124 1.60 -2.60 -0.55
CA SER A 124 2.99 -2.95 -0.27
C SER A 124 3.08 -4.35 0.37
N PRO A 125 4.27 -4.98 0.42
CA PRO A 125 4.42 -6.32 1.00
C PRO A 125 3.99 -6.45 2.46
N ASP A 126 4.09 -5.36 3.23
CA ASP A 126 3.69 -5.26 4.64
C ASP A 126 2.28 -4.67 4.83
N ASP A 127 1.55 -4.42 3.74
CA ASP A 127 0.23 -3.75 3.69
C ASP A 127 0.19 -2.35 4.35
N ALA A 128 1.35 -1.74 4.62
CA ALA A 128 1.45 -0.42 5.25
C ALA A 128 1.12 0.73 4.28
N ILE A 129 1.38 0.53 2.98
CA ILE A 129 1.12 1.51 1.92
C ILE A 129 0.07 0.93 0.98
N LYS A 130 -0.94 1.74 0.67
CA LYS A 130 -1.92 1.45 -0.37
C LYS A 130 -1.76 2.42 -1.53
N LEU A 131 -1.80 1.89 -2.74
CA LEU A 131 -1.84 2.67 -3.96
C LEU A 131 -3.20 2.47 -4.61
N GLN A 132 -3.81 3.56 -5.06
CA GLN A 132 -4.94 3.51 -5.98
C GLN A 132 -4.57 4.24 -7.25
N VAL A 133 -4.77 3.57 -8.38
CA VAL A 133 -4.56 4.13 -9.72
C VAL A 133 -5.93 4.17 -10.38
N ASN A 134 -6.36 5.37 -10.75
CA ASN A 134 -7.61 5.60 -11.47
C ASN A 134 -7.29 6.37 -12.75
N VAL A 135 -7.52 5.75 -13.89
CA VAL A 135 -7.17 6.29 -15.21
C VAL A 135 -8.34 6.23 -16.18
N ALA A 136 -8.39 7.20 -17.08
CA ALA A 136 -9.22 7.18 -18.27
C ALA A 136 -8.33 6.89 -19.49
N LEU A 137 -8.90 6.21 -20.49
CA LEU A 137 -8.24 5.95 -21.76
C LEU A 137 -8.37 7.19 -22.65
N GLY A 138 -7.23 7.62 -23.19
CA GLY A 138 -7.13 8.68 -24.19
C GLY A 138 -7.08 8.12 -25.60
N GLU A 139 -6.43 8.86 -26.49
CA GLU A 139 -6.25 8.47 -27.88
C GLU A 139 -5.31 7.25 -28.01
N PRO A 140 -5.52 6.41 -29.04
CA PRO A 140 -4.54 5.38 -29.42
C PRO A 140 -3.17 6.00 -29.72
N GLY A 141 -2.11 5.37 -29.22
CA GLY A 141 -0.73 5.75 -29.47
C GLY A 141 -0.15 5.14 -30.76
N GLU A 142 1.14 5.42 -31.03
CA GLU A 142 1.78 5.07 -32.30
C GLU A 142 2.18 3.58 -32.44
N ILE A 143 2.29 2.83 -31.33
CA ILE A 143 2.79 1.44 -31.31
C ILE A 143 2.03 0.66 -30.23
N GLU A 144 0.95 -0.01 -30.60
CA GLU A 144 0.13 -0.89 -29.74
C GLU A 144 -0.05 -0.35 -28.30
N SER A 145 -0.28 0.95 -28.20
CA SER A 145 -0.43 1.66 -26.95
C SER A 145 -1.68 2.52 -26.95
N VAL A 146 -2.14 2.85 -25.75
CA VAL A 146 -3.17 3.86 -25.51
C VAL A 146 -2.64 4.83 -24.49
N SER A 147 -2.79 6.11 -24.76
CA SER A 147 -2.46 7.12 -23.75
C SER A 147 -3.48 7.04 -22.62
N VAL A 148 -3.02 7.31 -21.41
CA VAL A 148 -3.88 7.33 -20.22
C VAL A 148 -3.68 8.61 -19.44
N GLU A 149 -4.74 9.07 -18.79
CA GLU A 149 -4.68 10.19 -17.87
C GLU A 149 -5.48 9.88 -16.61
N GLY A 150 -5.06 10.45 -15.49
CA GLY A 150 -5.84 10.28 -14.27
C GLY A 150 -5.06 10.63 -13.02
N THR A 151 -5.18 9.77 -12.03
CA THR A 151 -4.71 10.02 -10.68
C THR A 151 -4.05 8.79 -10.07
N LEU A 152 -2.88 9.00 -9.47
CA LEU A 152 -2.24 8.06 -8.56
C LEU A 152 -2.42 8.58 -7.12
N GLN A 153 -3.03 7.77 -6.26
CA GLN A 153 -3.22 8.07 -4.85
C GLN A 153 -2.36 7.12 -4.01
N LEU A 154 -1.52 7.69 -3.15
CA LEU A 154 -0.73 6.96 -2.17
C LEU A 154 -1.31 7.21 -0.78
N GLN A 155 -1.61 6.16 -0.04
CA GLN A 155 -2.09 6.23 1.33
C GLN A 155 -1.16 5.49 2.28
N GLN A 156 -0.78 6.15 3.38
CA GLN A 156 -0.01 5.56 4.48
C GLN A 156 -0.45 6.19 5.80
N ASN A 157 -0.67 5.39 6.85
CA ASN A 157 -1.02 5.88 8.20
C ASN A 157 -2.22 6.84 8.28
N GLY A 158 -3.18 6.71 7.36
CA GLY A 158 -4.36 7.58 7.27
C GLY A 158 -4.11 8.91 6.53
N GLU A 159 -2.87 9.22 6.19
CA GLU A 159 -2.52 10.31 5.28
C GLU A 159 -2.65 9.87 3.83
N MET A 160 -2.98 10.81 2.94
CA MET A 160 -3.18 10.56 1.52
C MET A 160 -2.45 11.63 0.70
N MET A 161 -1.72 11.20 -0.30
CA MET A 161 -1.15 12.03 -1.36
C MET A 161 -1.84 11.70 -2.67
N GLU A 162 -2.29 12.73 -3.39
CA GLU A 162 -2.88 12.60 -4.71
C GLU A 162 -1.96 13.23 -5.76
N ILE A 163 -1.70 12.50 -6.85
CA ILE A 163 -0.79 12.93 -7.92
C ILE A 163 -1.54 12.86 -9.25
N PRO A 164 -1.71 13.99 -9.95
CA PRO A 164 -2.22 13.98 -11.31
C PRO A 164 -1.17 13.36 -12.24
N VAL A 165 -1.57 12.37 -13.01
CA VAL A 165 -0.67 11.60 -13.88
C VAL A 165 -1.13 11.63 -15.33
N LEU A 166 -0.14 11.50 -16.20
CA LEU A 166 -0.27 11.06 -17.59
C LEU A 166 0.48 9.74 -17.73
N GLY A 167 0.18 9.00 -18.79
CA GLY A 167 0.79 7.70 -18.99
C GLY A 167 0.56 7.16 -20.39
N ASP A 168 1.19 6.03 -20.64
CA ASP A 168 0.88 5.15 -21.76
C ASP A 168 0.77 3.72 -21.23
N ALA A 169 -0.15 2.95 -21.81
CA ALA A 169 -0.29 1.53 -21.58
C ALA A 169 -0.18 0.77 -22.91
N GLY A 170 0.67 -0.25 -22.98
CA GLY A 170 0.89 -0.99 -24.22
C GLY A 170 2.00 -2.04 -24.14
N CYS A 171 2.34 -2.56 -25.33
CA CYS A 171 3.48 -3.39 -25.68
C CYS A 171 4.16 -2.75 -26.89
#